data_AF-A0A5C6BD72-F1
#
_entry.id   AF-A0A5C6BD72-F1
#
_cell.length_a   1.000
_cell.length_b   1.000
_cell.length_c   1.000
_cell.angle_alpha   90.00
_cell.angle_beta   90.00
_cell.angle_gamma   90.00
#
_symmetry.space_group_name_H-M   'P 1'
#
loop_
_entity.id
_entity.type
_entity.pdbx_description
1 polymer ?
#
loop_
_entity_poly.entity_id
_entity_poly.type
_entity_poly.pdbx_seq_one_letter_code
_entity_poly.pdbx_strand_id
1 'polypeptide(L)'
;MTTDKPKWWQSWIVYALIGLLLTLGPYVGGYFLLGPSESLALSPITFREYEYETLRIAFGPLGWAEAKLRGERVVISNRNEFLECPLPGDIDDYEPGW
;
A
#
# COMPACT_ATOMS: atom_id res chain seq x y z
N MET A 1 24.17 33.69 -30.67
CA MET A 1 23.32 33.23 -29.55
C MET A 1 22.32 32.25 -30.11
N THR A 2 22.54 30.95 -29.93
CA THR A 2 21.58 29.91 -30.27
C THR A 2 20.61 29.79 -29.09
N THR A 3 19.41 30.32 -29.27
CA THR A 3 18.30 30.17 -28.32
C THR A 3 17.80 28.74 -28.45
N ASP A 4 18.31 27.82 -27.64
CA ASP A 4 17.76 26.47 -27.55
C ASP A 4 16.32 26.56 -27.07
N LYS A 5 15.36 26.26 -27.95
CA LYS A 5 13.95 26.23 -27.62
C LYS A 5 13.74 25.20 -26.50
N PRO A 6 13.03 25.53 -25.41
CA PRO A 6 12.73 24.55 -24.38
C PRO A 6 12.00 23.37 -25.01
N LYS A 7 12.57 22.18 -24.83
CA LYS A 7 12.06 20.95 -25.39
C LYS A 7 10.74 20.64 -24.67
N TRP A 8 9.62 20.86 -25.36
CA TRP A 8 8.27 20.68 -24.81
C TRP A 8 8.07 19.35 -24.07
N TRP A 9 8.71 18.26 -24.52
CA TRP A 9 8.68 16.95 -23.87
C TRP A 9 9.30 16.91 -22.47
N GLN A 10 10.28 17.77 -22.16
CA GLN A 10 10.85 17.87 -20.82
C GLN A 10 9.82 18.38 -19.82
N SER A 11 8.98 19.35 -20.21
CA SER A 11 7.88 19.83 -19.38
C SER A 11 6.86 18.73 -19.08
N TRP A 12 6.53 17.89 -20.07
CA TRP A 12 5.62 16.75 -19.86
C TRP A 12 6.15 15.74 -18.85
N ILE A 13 7.45 15.43 -18.89
CA ILE A 13 8.07 14.54 -17.90
C ILE A 13 7.99 15.16 -16.50
N VAL A 14 8.27 16.46 -16.36
CA VAL A 14 8.18 17.14 -15.07
C VAL A 14 6.76 17.10 -14.52
N TYR A 15 5.75 17.38 -15.35
CA TYR A 15 4.35 17.30 -14.91
C TYR A 15 3.93 15.87 -14.56
N ALA A 16 4.38 14.87 -15.32
CA ALA A 16 4.11 13.46 -15.01
C ALA A 16 4.73 13.05 -13.67
N LEU A 17 5.97 13.45 -13.39
CA LEU A 17 6.64 13.20 -12.12
C LEU A 17 5.92 13.86 -10.94
N ILE A 18 5.49 15.11 -11.10
CA ILE A 18 4.71 15.81 -10.07
C ILE A 18 3.38 15.10 -9.82
N GLY A 19 2.64 14.73 -10.88
CA GLY A 19 1.38 13.99 -10.76
C GLY A 19 1.56 12.62 -10.10
N LEU A 20 2.66 11.94 -10.41
CA LEU A 20 3.04 10.68 -9.78
C LEU A 20 3.28 10.88 -8.28
N LEU A 21 4.12 11.85 -7.89
CA LEU A 21 4.44 12.11 -6.48
C LEU A 21 3.20 12.51 -5.66
N LEU A 22 2.32 13.31 -6.24
CA LEU A 22 1.07 13.74 -5.61
C LEU A 22 0.06 12.61 -5.43
N THR A 23 0.20 11.49 -6.15
CA THR A 23 -0.70 10.34 -6.02
C THR A 23 -0.08 9.22 -5.19
N LEU A 24 1.20 8.88 -5.44
CA LEU A 24 1.92 7.83 -4.72
C LEU A 24 2.14 8.17 -3.24
N GLY A 25 2.49 9.42 -2.92
CA GLY A 25 2.72 9.84 -1.54
C GLY A 25 1.50 9.61 -0.65
N PRO A 26 0.32 10.16 -1.02
CA PRO A 26 -0.92 9.92 -0.30
C PRO A 26 -1.38 8.45 -0.32
N TYR A 27 -1.14 7.72 -1.41
CA TYR A 27 -1.48 6.30 -1.48
C TYR A 27 -0.69 5.46 -0.47
N VAL A 28 0.64 5.61 -0.45
CA VAL A 28 1.51 4.93 0.53
C VAL A 28 1.30 5.47 1.94
N GLY A 29 1.06 6.77 2.10
CA GLY A 29 0.74 7.36 3.41
C GLY A 29 -0.57 6.82 3.98
N GLY A 30 -1.61 6.71 3.16
CA GLY A 30 -2.92 6.16 3.54
C GLY A 30 -2.83 4.72 4.01
N TYR A 31 -2.00 3.91 3.34
CA TYR A 31 -1.71 2.53 3.75
C TYR A 31 -1.25 2.43 5.21
N PHE A 32 -0.27 3.25 5.61
CA PHE A 32 0.28 3.20 6.96
C PHE A 32 -0.60 3.90 8.00
N LEU A 33 -1.34 4.95 7.60
CA LEU A 33 -2.17 5.73 8.52
C LEU A 33 -3.54 5.09 8.80
N LEU A 34 -4.13 4.44 7.79
CA LEU A 34 -5.49 3.89 7.88
C LEU A 34 -5.52 2.39 8.23
N GLY A 35 -4.38 1.71 8.15
CA GLY A 35 -4.25 0.30 8.53
C GLY A 35 -3.37 0.18 9.77
N PRO A 36 -3.94 0.18 11.00
CA PRO A 36 -3.20 -0.06 12.22
C PRO A 36 -2.42 -1.36 12.07
N SER A 37 -1.14 -1.32 12.40
CA SER A 37 -0.27 -2.49 12.32
C SER A 37 -0.10 -3.12 13.69
N GLU A 38 -0.44 -4.39 13.82
CA GLU A 38 -0.01 -5.22 14.94
C GLU A 38 1.01 -6.25 14.43
N SER A 39 2.23 -6.20 14.98
CA SER A 39 3.24 -7.22 14.73
C SER A 39 3.35 -8.15 15.93
N LEU A 40 3.17 -9.45 15.70
CA LEU A 40 3.36 -10.44 16.76
C LEU A 40 4.85 -10.76 16.89
N ALA A 41 5.46 -10.43 18.02
CA ALA A 41 6.90 -10.69 18.23
C ALA A 41 7.29 -12.20 18.19
N LEU A 42 6.31 -13.09 18.33
CA LEU A 42 6.51 -14.56 18.38
C LEU A 42 6.46 -15.25 17.01
N SER A 43 6.00 -14.56 15.96
CA SER A 43 5.94 -15.06 14.58
C SER A 43 5.99 -13.87 13.63
N PRO A 44 6.85 -13.84 12.60
CA PRO A 44 7.01 -12.69 11.69
C PRO A 44 5.77 -12.53 10.80
N ILE A 45 4.69 -12.06 11.42
CA ILE A 45 3.40 -11.78 10.81
C ILE A 45 3.03 -10.36 11.20
N THR A 46 2.84 -9.53 10.18
CA THR A 46 2.29 -8.19 10.31
C THR A 46 0.82 -8.24 9.94
N PHE A 47 -0.04 -7.86 10.88
CA PHE A 47 -1.47 -7.68 10.63
C PHE A 47 -1.77 -6.23 10.32
N ARG A 48 -2.59 -6.00 9.30
CA ARG A 48 -3.19 -4.69 9.01
C ARG A 48 -4.69 -4.84 8.91
N GLU A 49 -5.39 -4.04 9.68
CA GLU A 49 -6.85 -4.03 9.69
C GLU A 49 -7.37 -2.72 9.10
N TYR A 50 -8.20 -2.78 8.07
CA TYR A 50 -8.83 -1.58 7.50
C TYR A 50 -10.30 -1.50 7.85
N GLU A 51 -10.81 -0.30 8.09
CA GLU A 51 -12.23 -0.11 8.45
C GLU A 51 -13.19 -0.55 7.34
N TYR A 52 -12.79 -0.41 6.07
CA TYR A 52 -13.64 -0.71 4.92
C TYR A 52 -12.98 -1.72 3.98
N GLU A 53 -13.79 -2.63 3.42
CA GLU A 53 -13.35 -3.59 2.40
C GLU A 53 -12.68 -2.89 1.20
N THR A 54 -13.21 -1.75 0.77
CA THR A 54 -12.64 -0.99 -0.34
C THR A 54 -11.20 -0.55 -0.07
N LEU A 55 -10.86 -0.22 1.19
CA LEU A 55 -9.50 0.13 1.58
C LEU A 55 -8.58 -1.10 1.55
N ARG A 56 -9.05 -2.24 2.08
CA ARG A 56 -8.33 -3.52 1.98
C ARG A 56 -7.98 -3.84 0.52
N ILE A 57 -8.95 -3.77 -0.37
CA ILE A 57 -8.77 -4.03 -1.81
C ILE A 57 -7.80 -3.01 -2.42
N ALA A 58 -8.00 -1.71 -2.16
CA ALA A 58 -7.16 -0.65 -2.72
C ALA A 58 -5.70 -0.75 -2.27
N PHE A 59 -5.46 -1.24 -1.05
CA PHE A 59 -4.14 -1.35 -0.44
C PHE A 59 -3.50 -2.73 -0.53
N GLY A 60 -4.20 -3.73 -1.07
CA GLY A 60 -3.68 -5.08 -1.28
C GLY A 60 -2.30 -5.12 -1.95
N PRO A 61 -2.05 -4.38 -3.05
CA PRO A 61 -0.73 -4.33 -3.69
C PRO A 61 0.40 -3.88 -2.75
N LEU A 62 0.11 -2.99 -1.81
CA LEU A 62 1.09 -2.55 -0.81
C LEU A 62 1.31 -3.59 0.28
N GLY A 63 0.29 -4.39 0.63
CA GLY A 63 0.44 -5.59 1.46
C GLY A 63 1.42 -6.59 0.89
N TRP A 64 1.24 -6.91 -0.39
CA TRP A 64 2.19 -7.76 -1.11
C TRP A 64 3.60 -7.17 -1.08
N ALA A 65 3.74 -5.88 -1.41
CA ALA A 65 5.06 -5.22 -1.41
C ALA A 65 5.70 -5.21 -0.01
N GLU A 66 4.92 -4.94 1.04
CA GLU A 66 5.40 -4.98 2.42
C GLU A 66 5.90 -6.38 2.81
N ALA A 67 5.18 -7.45 2.43
CA ALA A 67 5.62 -8.83 2.70
C ALA A 67 6.97 -9.14 2.05
N LYS A 68 7.19 -8.68 0.81
CA LYS A 68 8.46 -8.87 0.10
C LYS A 68 9.59 -8.05 0.71
N LEU A 69 9.31 -6.80 1.07
CA LEU A 69 10.31 -5.87 1.61
C LEU A 69 10.73 -6.23 3.04
N ARG A 70 9.79 -6.69 3.88
CA ARG A 70 10.07 -7.09 5.27
C ARG A 70 10.63 -8.51 5.37
N GLY A 71 10.28 -9.40 4.42
CA GLY A 71 10.56 -10.82 4.55
C GLY A 71 9.67 -11.50 5.61
N GLU A 72 8.49 -10.92 5.88
CA GLU A 72 7.51 -11.39 6.84
C GLU A 72 6.18 -11.62 6.14
N ARG A 73 5.30 -12.44 6.75
CA ARG A 73 3.93 -12.60 6.24
C ARG A 73 3.13 -11.33 6.54
N VAL A 74 2.37 -10.83 5.59
CA VAL A 74 1.49 -9.68 5.79
C VAL A 74 0.06 -10.12 5.57
N VAL A 75 -0.76 -9.93 6.59
CA VAL A 75 -2.19 -10.25 6.55
C VAL A 75 -2.96 -8.94 6.59
N ILE A 76 -3.75 -8.67 5.55
CA ILE A 76 -4.63 -7.53 5.49
C ILE A 76 -6.08 -8.01 5.63
N SER A 77 -6.79 -7.51 6.63
CA SER A 77 -8.22 -7.78 6.81
C SER A 77 -9.03 -6.50 6.81
N ASN A 78 -10.34 -6.63 6.60
CA ASN A 78 -11.27 -5.57 6.98
C ASN A 78 -11.79 -5.80 8.40
N ARG A 79 -11.97 -4.72 9.15
CA ARG A 79 -12.68 -4.72 10.42
C ARG A 79 -14.13 -5.02 10.13
N ASN A 80 -14.63 -6.14 10.65
CA ASN A 80 -16.04 -6.46 10.62
C ASN A 80 -16.58 -6.24 12.03
N GLU A 81 -17.30 -5.14 12.27
CA GLU A 81 -17.85 -4.81 13.60
C GLU A 81 -18.78 -5.91 14.16
N PHE A 82 -19.26 -6.81 13.29
CA PHE A 82 -20.18 -7.89 13.64
C PHE A 82 -19.51 -9.21 14.03
N LEU A 83 -18.21 -9.40 13.76
CA LEU A 83 -17.51 -10.67 14.02
C LEU A 83 -16.11 -10.41 14.58
N GLU A 84 -15.82 -10.94 15.77
CA GLU A 84 -14.48 -10.92 16.38
C GLU A 84 -13.42 -11.65 15.53
N CYS A 85 -13.85 -12.44 14.54
CA CYS A 85 -12.98 -13.14 13.60
C CYS A 85 -13.38 -12.82 12.14
N PRO A 86 -12.47 -12.29 11.30
CA PRO A 86 -12.74 -12.07 9.88
C PRO A 86 -13.02 -13.40 9.17
N LEU A 87 -13.98 -13.39 8.23
CA LEU A 87 -14.31 -14.58 7.43
C LEU A 87 -13.17 -14.89 6.45
N PRO A 88 -13.04 -16.13 5.94
CA PRO A 88 -11.95 -16.50 5.02
C PRO A 88 -11.88 -15.68 3.72
N GLY A 89 -12.95 -14.98 3.34
CA GLY A 89 -12.99 -14.07 2.18
C GLY A 89 -12.64 -12.60 2.49
N ASP A 90 -12.50 -12.27 3.78
CA ASP A 90 -12.26 -10.91 4.28
C ASP A 90 -10.78 -10.60 4.50
N ILE A 91 -9.90 -11.51 4.03
CA ILE A 91 -8.48 -11.51 4.34
C ILE A 91 -7.67 -11.66 3.05
N ASP A 92 -6.71 -10.77 2.86
CA ASP A 92 -5.62 -10.95 1.92
C ASP A 92 -4.37 -11.38 2.68
N ASP A 93 -3.76 -12.46 2.24
CA ASP A 93 -2.62 -13.07 2.89
C ASP A 93 -1.43 -13.13 1.92
N TYR A 94 -0.35 -12.45 2.30
CA TYR A 94 0.83 -12.27 1.48
C TYR A 94 2.04 -12.91 2.14
N GLU A 95 2.58 -13.95 1.50
CA GLU A 95 3.79 -14.64 1.95
C GLU A 95 5.07 -13.87 1.57
N PRO A 96 6.13 -13.98 2.38
CA PRO A 96 7.45 -13.47 2.01
C PRO A 96 8.10 -14.29 0.88
N GLY A 97 9.12 -13.73 0.21
CA GLY A 97 9.86 -14.40 -0.88
C GLY A 97 9.32 -14.07 -2.29
N TRP A 98 10.10 -14.29 -3.36
CA TRP A 98 9.74 -13.85 -4.72
C TRP A 98 8.87 -14.85 -5.48
#